data_AF-A0A382IAA7-F1
#
_entry.id   AF-A0A382IAA7-F1
#
_cell.length_a   1.000
_cell.length_b   1.000
_cell.length_c   1.000
_cell.angle_alpha   90.00
_cell.angle_beta   90.00
_cell.angle_gamma   90.00
#
_symmetry.space_group_name_H-M   'P 1'
#
loop_
_entity.id
_entity.type
_entity.pdbx_description
1 polymer ?
#
loop_
_entity_poly.entity_id
_entity_poly.type
_entity_poly.pdbx_seq_one_letter_code
_entity_poly.pdbx_strand_id
1 'polypeptide(L)' 'LVNPAYTKTLAGLWQALTIGMPGFPPTYLFLRNSLLGDLLFAGIFATGCEWALARQALPTQDSKGQVEVVP' A
#
# COMPACT_ATOMS: atom_id res chain seq x y z
N LEU A 1 -11.54 -24.22 20.22
CA LEU A 1 -10.17 -23.97 20.72
C LEU A 1 -9.93 -22.47 20.80
N VAL A 2 -9.80 -21.93 22.02
CA VAL A 2 -9.31 -20.56 22.25
C VAL A 2 -7.80 -20.68 22.44
N ASN A 3 -7.01 -19.95 21.66
CA ASN A 3 -5.57 -19.88 21.86
C ASN A 3 -5.31 -18.90 23.02
N PRO A 4 -4.89 -19.35 24.22
CA PRO A 4 -4.67 -18.46 25.36
C PRO A 4 -3.47 -17.52 25.15
N ALA A 5 -2.62 -17.77 24.15
CA ALA A 5 -1.43 -16.97 23.88
C ALA A 5 -1.74 -15.53 23.42
N TYR A 6 -2.95 -15.29 22.88
CA TYR A 6 -3.40 -13.96 22.51
C TYR A 6 -4.77 -13.70 23.12
N THR A 7 -4.83 -12.73 24.04
CA THR A 7 -6.11 -12.25 24.56
C THR A 7 -6.88 -11.58 23.41
N LYS A 8 -8.20 -11.78 23.33
CA LYS A 8 -9.06 -11.11 22.32
C LYS A 8 -9.32 -9.64 22.70
N THR A 9 -8.24 -8.89 22.81
CA THR A 9 -8.21 -7.47 23.13
C THR A 9 -7.36 -6.75 22.12
N LEU A 10 -7.45 -5.42 22.07
CA LEU A 10 -6.57 -4.61 21.22
C LEU A 10 -5.09 -4.85 21.55
N ALA A 11 -4.76 -5.06 22.82
CA ALA A 11 -3.41 -5.40 23.26
C ALA A 11 -2.95 -6.77 22.72
N GLY A 12 -3.83 -7.78 22.72
CA GLY A 12 -3.50 -9.09 22.14
C GLY A 12 -3.39 -9.07 20.61
N LEU A 13 -4.16 -8.22 19.93
CA LEU A 13 -3.99 -7.96 18.50
C LEU A 13 -2.65 -7.30 18.21
N TRP A 14 -2.26 -6.29 19.01
CA TRP A 14 -0.95 -5.66 18.90
C TRP A 14 0.19 -6.66 19.11
N GLN A 15 0.08 -7.52 20.13
CA GLN A 15 1.03 -8.60 20.38
C GLN A 15 1.13 -9.56 19.19
N ALA A 16 0.01 -9.95 18.58
CA ALA A 16 -0.01 -10.82 17.42
C ALA A 16 0.72 -10.22 16.20
N LEU A 17 0.56 -8.90 15.97
CA LEU A 17 1.15 -8.21 14.82
C LEU A 17 2.65 -7.91 14.99
N THR A 18 3.13 -7.73 16.22
CA THR A 18 4.50 -7.25 16.48
C THR A 18 5.40 -8.30 17.12
N ILE A 19 4.95 -8.88 18.24
CA ILE A 19 5.77 -9.75 19.08
C ILE A 19 5.64 -11.22 18.66
N GLY A 20 4.42 -11.67 18.38
CA GLY A 20 4.12 -13.06 18.12
C GLY A 20 4.05 -13.90 19.41
N MET A 21 4.27 -15.20 19.27
CA MET A 21 4.20 -16.16 20.37
C MET A 21 5.61 -16.47 20.88
N PRO A 22 5.83 -16.57 22.20
CA PRO A 22 7.12 -16.99 22.74
C PRO A 22 7.52 -18.37 22.17
N GLY A 23 8.75 -18.48 21.66
CA GLY A 23 9.26 -19.69 21.01
C GLY A 23 9.25 -19.67 19.48
N PHE A 24 8.68 -18.63 18.86
CA PHE A 24 8.73 -18.40 17.42
C PHE A 24 9.47 -17.11 17.08
N PRO A 25 10.01 -16.97 15.85
CA PRO A 25 10.58 -15.71 15.41
C PRO A 25 9.53 -14.57 15.45
N PRO A 26 9.93 -13.34 15.83
CA PRO A 26 8.99 -12.24 15.99
C PRO A 26 8.22 -11.91 14.71
N THR A 27 6.90 -11.75 14.79
CA THR A 27 6.03 -11.46 13.63
C THR A 27 6.30 -10.10 12.99
N TYR A 28 6.91 -9.16 13.72
CA TYR A 28 7.36 -7.87 13.16
C TYR A 28 8.33 -8.04 11.96
N LEU A 29 9.11 -9.13 11.91
CA LEU A 29 10.01 -9.40 10.77
C LEU A 29 9.26 -9.67 9.46
N PHE A 30 8.07 -10.26 9.54
CA PHE A 30 7.18 -10.40 8.39
C PHE A 30 6.51 -9.07 8.08
N LEU A 31 5.97 -8.41 9.11
CA LEU A 31 5.27 -7.12 8.98
C LEU A 31 6.14 -6.07 8.29
N ARG A 32 7.42 -5.94 8.66
CA ARG A 32 8.33 -4.97 8.02
C ARG A 32 8.49 -5.22 6.53
N ASN A 33 8.60 -6.49 6.11
CA ASN A 33 8.86 -6.85 4.72
C ASN A 33 7.59 -6.62 3.88
N SER A 34 6.43 -7.00 4.43
CA SER A 34 5.13 -6.72 3.83
C SER A 34 4.91 -5.21 3.68
N LEU A 35 5.12 -4.44 4.75
CA LEU A 35 4.92 -2.99 4.75
C LEU A 35 5.85 -2.28 3.74
N LEU A 36 7.12 -2.70 3.65
CA LEU A 36 8.05 -2.17 2.65
C LEU A 36 7.61 -2.50 1.23
N GLY A 37 7.12 -3.72 0.98
CA GLY A 37 6.59 -4.12 -0.32
C GLY A 37 5.33 -3.33 -0.71
N ASP A 38 4.40 -3.18 0.22
CA ASP A 38 3.15 -2.43 0.03
C ASP A 38 3.44 -0.95 -0.26
N LEU A 39 4.35 -0.33 0.50
CA LEU A 39 4.75 1.05 0.28
C LEU A 39 5.51 1.24 -1.03
N LEU A 40 6.40 0.31 -1.39
CA LEU A 40 7.11 0.36 -2.66
C LEU A 40 6.13 0.26 -3.84
N PHE A 41 5.21 -0.70 -3.78
CA PHE A 41 4.18 -0.87 -4.81
C PHE A 41 3.28 0.37 -4.91
N ALA A 42 2.73 0.82 -3.78
CA ALA A 42 1.85 1.99 -3.75
C ALA A 42 2.56 3.26 -4.24
N GLY A 43 3.84 3.45 -3.88
CA GLY A 43 4.65 4.59 -4.31
C GLY A 43 4.90 4.58 -5.82
N ILE A 44 5.31 3.43 -6.38
CA ILE A 44 5.47 3.27 -7.83
C ILE A 44 4.14 3.49 -8.56
N PHE A 45 3.06 2.90 -8.04
CA PHE A 45 1.72 3.05 -8.61
C PHE A 45 1.26 4.50 -8.64
N ALA A 46 1.35 5.21 -7.51
CA ALA A 46 0.99 6.62 -7.42
C ALA A 46 1.81 7.48 -8.39
N THR A 47 3.13 7.26 -8.44
CA THR A 47 4.02 7.99 -9.37
C THR A 47 3.67 7.69 -10.84
N GLY A 48 3.32 6.44 -11.15
CA GLY A 48 2.86 6.04 -12.49
C GLY A 48 1.54 6.67 -12.87
N CYS A 49 0.58 6.77 -11.93
CA CYS A 49 -0.67 7.47 -12.13
C CYS A 49 -0.45 8.97 -12.42
N GLU A 50 0.35 9.65 -11.59
CA GLU A 50 0.71 11.07 -11.81
C GLU A 50 1.40 11.28 -13.17
N TRP A 51 2.31 10.39 -13.54
CA TRP A 51 2.98 10.44 -14.84
C TRP A 51 2.04 10.19 -16.01
N ALA A 52 1.09 9.26 -15.87
CA ALA A 52 0.08 9.00 -16.89
C ALA A 52 -0.91 10.17 -17.02
N LEU A 53 -1.27 10.83 -15.92
CA LEU A 53 -2.10 12.04 -15.92
C LEU A 53 -1.36 13.21 -16.59
N ALA A 54 -0.08 13.42 -16.25
CA ALA A 54 0.75 14.45 -16.88
C ALA A 54 0.88 14.25 -18.41
N ARG A 55 0.82 13.01 -18.88
CA ARG A 55 0.81 12.70 -20.32
C ARG A 55 -0.55 12.85 -20.99
N GLN A 56 -1.64 12.76 -20.23
CA GLN A 56 -2.98 13.06 -20.72
C GLN A 56 -3.27 14.57 -20.79
N ALA A 57 -2.49 15.38 -20.07
CA ALA A 57 -2.47 16.83 -20.25
C ALA A 57 -1.80 17.27 -21.59
N LEU A 58 -1.29 16.32 -22.39
CA LEU A 58 -1.05 16.60 -23.80
C LEU A 58 -2.41 16.86 -24.45
N PRO A 59 -2.58 17.98 -25.18
CA PRO A 59 -3.85 18.30 -25.78
C PRO A 59 -4.27 17.14 -26.68
N THR A 60 -5.41 16.52 -26.36
CA THR A 60 -6.11 15.66 -27.29
C THR A 60 -6.42 16.50 -28.51
N GLN A 61 -5.54 16.44 -29.52
CA GLN A 61 -5.86 16.86 -30.87
C GLN A 61 -7.04 15.98 -31.28
N ASP A 62 -8.24 16.56 -31.25
CA ASP A 62 -9.42 15.98 -31.87
C ASP A 62 -9.02 15.54 -33.29
N SER A 63 -9.64 14.48 -33.82
CA SER A 63 -9.49 14.01 -35.19
C SER A 63 -9.69 15.14 -36.25
N LYS A 64 -10.23 16.29 -35.82
CA LYS A 64 -10.37 17.55 -36.57
C LYS A 64 -9.26 18.61 -36.37
N GLY A 65 -8.19 18.31 -35.64
CA GLY A 65 -7.03 19.20 -35.46
C GLY A 65 -7.28 20.41 -34.55
N GLN A 66 -8.22 20.33 -33.61
CA GLN A 66 -8.46 21.37 -32.62
C GLN A 66 -7.92 20.92 -31.26
N VAL A 67 -7.06 21.76 -30.68
CA VAL A 67 -6.53 21.61 -29.33
C VAL A 67 -7.56 22.15 -28.34
N GLU A 68 -8.34 21.27 -27.73
CA GLU A 68 -9.24 21.63 -26.63
C GLU A 68 -8.42 21.80 -25.34
N VAL A 69 -8.20 23.05 -24.94
CA VAL A 69 -7.65 23.42 -23.63
C VAL A 69 -8.81 23.43 -22.62
N VAL A 70 -8.86 22.39 -21.78
CA VAL A 70 -9.78 22.29 -20.64
C VAL A 70 -9.32 23.28 -19.55
N PRO A 71 -10.21 24.14 -19.02
CA PRO A 71 -9.86 25.15 -18.01
C PRO A 71 -9.49 24.57 -16.65
#